data_AF-A0A6I9YFX7-F1
#
_entry.id   AF-A0A6I9YFX7-F1
#
_cell.length_a   1.000
_cell.length_b   1.000
_cell.length_c   1.000
_cell.angle_alpha   90.00
_cell.angle_beta   90.00
_cell.angle_gamma   90.00
#
_symmetry.space_group_name_H-M   'P 1'
#
loop_
_entity.id
_entity.type
_entity.pdbx_description
1 polymer ?
#
loop_
_entity_poly.entity_id
_entity_poly.type
_entity_poly.pdbx_seq_one_letter_code
_entity_poly.pdbx_strand_id
1 'polypeptide(L)'
;MRPPSPEHQSPDTRQQEEEQQGGEPPQPQTNGPSEPSTSEFGRIEPDTTGPGSSQENADLLAQSLRNCLRYFLPPNFPISKKDLTSMSSQELVAFPLKEYFKQYEVGLQNLCNSYQTRASSQIQACEEKVHVLEQKVREANEKLQKLRTNIVALLQKVQEDIDFNSDDELDAYIEDLITRGD
;
A
#
# COMPACT_ATOMS: atom_id res chain seq x y z
N MET A 1 -0.71 12.76 -21.04
CA MET A 1 -2.07 12.85 -20.48
C MET A 1 -2.21 11.76 -19.42
N ARG A 2 -2.47 12.15 -18.16
CA ARG A 2 -2.64 11.22 -17.03
C ARG A 2 -4.15 10.93 -16.90
N PRO A 3 -4.61 9.66 -16.79
CA PRO A 3 -6.03 9.39 -16.57
C PRO A 3 -6.43 9.69 -15.11
N PRO A 4 -7.70 10.03 -14.83
CA PRO A 4 -8.17 10.30 -13.48
C PRO A 4 -8.33 9.00 -12.68
N SER A 5 -8.08 9.09 -11.37
CA SER A 5 -8.22 7.96 -10.42
C SER A 5 -9.67 7.83 -9.92
N PRO A 6 -10.15 6.61 -9.59
CA PRO A 6 -11.49 6.38 -9.05
C PRO A 6 -11.59 6.76 -7.56
N GLU A 7 -12.69 7.42 -7.19
CA GLU A 7 -13.05 7.72 -5.81
C GLU A 7 -13.40 6.43 -5.05
N HIS A 8 -12.83 6.25 -3.87
CA HIS A 8 -13.11 5.11 -2.97
C HIS A 8 -14.22 5.51 -2.00
N GLN A 9 -15.34 4.79 -2.04
CA GLN A 9 -16.33 4.76 -0.96
C GLN A 9 -16.03 3.54 -0.07
N SER A 10 -15.71 3.78 1.20
CA SER A 10 -15.59 2.74 2.22
C SER A 10 -16.90 2.65 3.02
N PRO A 11 -17.50 1.46 3.21
CA PRO A 11 -18.54 1.27 4.20
C PRO A 11 -17.92 0.79 5.52
N ASP A 12 -17.95 1.68 6.50
CA ASP A 12 -17.69 1.36 7.90
C ASP A 12 -19.03 1.28 8.66
N THR A 13 -19.10 0.36 9.63
CA THR A 13 -20.06 0.32 10.75
C THR A 13 -21.51 -0.18 10.53
N ARG A 14 -21.77 -1.47 10.84
CA ARG A 14 -22.96 -1.94 11.62
C ARG A 14 -22.51 -3.13 12.50
N GLN A 15 -22.23 -2.90 13.80
CA GLN A 15 -23.13 -3.25 14.93
C GLN A 15 -23.59 -4.72 14.83
N GLN A 16 -22.99 -5.73 15.50
CA GLN A 16 -22.72 -5.92 16.93
C GLN A 16 -23.88 -5.48 17.82
N GLU A 17 -24.82 -6.40 18.04
CA GLU A 17 -25.59 -6.62 19.27
C GLU A 17 -26.56 -7.78 19.03
N GLU A 18 -26.24 -8.97 19.55
CA GLU A 18 -27.20 -9.99 20.04
C GLU A 18 -26.43 -11.20 20.59
N GLU A 19 -25.81 -11.01 21.76
CA GLU A 19 -25.55 -12.11 22.70
C GLU A 19 -26.23 -11.75 24.02
N GLN A 20 -27.35 -12.41 24.31
CA GLN A 20 -27.87 -12.54 25.66
C GLN A 20 -28.41 -13.95 25.84
N GLN A 21 -27.71 -14.68 26.71
CA GLN A 21 -27.99 -16.05 27.14
C GLN A 21 -29.20 -16.10 28.10
N GLY A 22 -29.91 -17.23 28.10
CA GLY A 22 -30.55 -17.74 29.32
C GLY A 22 -31.87 -18.50 29.12
N GLY A 23 -31.84 -19.84 29.19
CA GLY A 23 -33.02 -20.69 29.50
C GLY A 23 -33.05 -22.09 28.86
N GLU A 24 -32.55 -23.11 29.56
CA GLU A 24 -32.76 -24.58 29.34
C GLU A 24 -34.09 -25.08 29.96
N PRO A 25 -34.50 -26.38 29.90
CA PRO A 25 -34.73 -27.34 28.80
C PRO A 25 -36.13 -28.06 28.96
N PRO A 26 -36.54 -29.16 28.24
CA PRO A 26 -36.06 -30.53 28.52
C PRO A 26 -35.95 -31.50 27.30
N GLN A 27 -35.15 -32.57 27.49
CA GLN A 27 -34.98 -33.75 26.63
C GLN A 27 -36.12 -34.80 26.82
N PRO A 28 -36.03 -36.11 26.41
CA PRO A 28 -35.17 -36.82 25.43
C PRO A 28 -35.97 -37.80 24.50
N GLN A 29 -35.33 -38.33 23.44
CA GLN A 29 -35.40 -39.78 23.14
C GLN A 29 -34.42 -40.22 22.04
N THR A 30 -33.43 -40.98 22.48
CA THR A 30 -32.62 -41.96 21.76
C THR A 30 -33.46 -43.19 21.42
N ASN A 31 -33.28 -43.77 20.22
CA ASN A 31 -33.21 -45.23 19.98
C ASN A 31 -32.84 -45.50 18.52
N GLY A 32 -31.85 -46.38 18.33
CA GLY A 32 -31.33 -46.81 17.03
C GLY A 32 -32.17 -47.89 16.33
N PRO A 33 -31.54 -48.78 15.55
CA PRO A 33 -31.64 -48.88 14.10
C PRO A 33 -32.66 -49.93 13.64
N SER A 34 -33.28 -49.73 12.48
CA SER A 34 -34.05 -50.77 11.79
C SER A 34 -34.17 -50.48 10.29
N GLU A 35 -33.35 -51.13 9.47
CA GLU A 35 -33.82 -51.62 8.17
C GLU A 35 -34.52 -52.96 8.44
N PRO A 36 -35.63 -53.28 7.73
CA PRO A 36 -35.48 -54.20 6.61
C PRO A 36 -36.44 -53.99 5.43
N SER A 37 -35.86 -54.06 4.23
CA SER A 37 -36.23 -54.95 3.11
C SER A 37 -37.62 -54.89 2.43
N THR A 38 -37.51 -54.62 1.11
CA THR A 38 -38.21 -55.25 -0.05
C THR A 38 -39.63 -54.85 -0.48
N SER A 39 -39.78 -54.82 -1.81
CA SER A 39 -40.99 -54.65 -2.64
C SER A 39 -41.41 -53.18 -2.84
N GLU A 40 -41.63 -52.64 -4.03
CA GLU A 40 -41.93 -53.25 -5.33
C GLU A 40 -41.88 -52.14 -6.39
N PHE A 41 -41.33 -52.46 -7.56
CA PHE A 41 -41.65 -51.89 -8.88
C PHE A 41 -42.07 -50.40 -8.97
N GLY A 42 -41.07 -49.57 -9.18
CA GLY A 42 -41.18 -48.32 -9.93
C GLY A 42 -39.96 -48.16 -10.80
N ARG A 43 -39.86 -48.98 -11.85
CA ARG A 43 -38.86 -48.81 -12.92
C ARG A 43 -39.20 -47.53 -13.68
N ILE A 44 -38.88 -46.37 -13.11
CA ILE A 44 -38.76 -45.14 -13.87
C ILE A 44 -37.36 -45.19 -14.46
N GLU A 45 -37.23 -45.98 -15.50
CA GLU A 45 -36.13 -45.87 -16.44
C GLU A 45 -36.16 -44.41 -16.94
N PRO A 46 -35.14 -43.57 -16.66
CA PRO A 46 -35.01 -42.32 -17.37
C PRO A 46 -34.45 -42.68 -18.75
N ASP A 47 -35.27 -43.27 -19.61
CA ASP A 47 -35.02 -43.26 -21.03
C ASP A 47 -35.52 -41.92 -21.58
N THR A 48 -34.67 -40.91 -21.41
CA THR A 48 -34.60 -39.81 -22.35
C THR A 48 -33.27 -39.94 -23.07
N THR A 49 -33.24 -40.80 -24.07
CA THR A 49 -32.39 -40.69 -25.27
C THR A 49 -32.11 -39.21 -25.60
N GLY A 50 -30.95 -38.73 -25.18
CA GLY A 50 -30.48 -37.38 -25.44
C GLY A 50 -29.04 -37.20 -24.96
N PRO A 51 -28.03 -37.38 -25.83
CA PRO A 51 -26.65 -36.97 -25.53
C PRO A 51 -26.48 -35.43 -25.38
N GLY A 52 -27.59 -34.66 -25.41
CA GLY A 52 -27.59 -33.21 -25.44
C GLY A 52 -27.16 -32.51 -24.15
N SER A 53 -27.49 -33.02 -22.96
CA SER A 53 -27.24 -32.28 -21.71
C SER A 53 -25.75 -32.22 -21.33
N SER A 54 -25.03 -33.32 -21.47
CA SER A 54 -23.60 -33.37 -21.13
C SER A 54 -22.74 -32.56 -22.09
N GLN A 55 -23.06 -32.60 -23.38
CA GLN A 55 -22.35 -31.85 -24.41
C GLN A 55 -22.61 -30.34 -24.28
N GLU A 56 -23.86 -29.94 -24.06
CA GLU A 56 -24.24 -28.54 -23.84
C GLU A 56 -23.54 -27.96 -22.60
N ASN A 57 -23.49 -28.71 -21.49
CA ASN A 57 -22.75 -28.30 -20.30
C ASN A 57 -21.24 -28.16 -20.56
N ALA A 58 -20.64 -29.07 -21.35
CA ALA A 58 -19.23 -28.99 -21.73
C ALA A 58 -18.95 -27.75 -22.59
N ASP A 59 -19.85 -27.41 -23.51
CA ASP A 59 -19.72 -26.24 -24.37
C ASP A 59 -19.89 -24.92 -23.59
N LEU A 60 -20.81 -24.87 -22.61
CA LEU A 60 -20.95 -23.75 -21.66
C LEU A 60 -19.70 -23.57 -20.81
N LEU A 61 -19.10 -24.66 -20.32
CA LEU A 61 -17.85 -24.62 -19.57
C LEU A 61 -16.68 -24.14 -20.44
N ALA A 62 -16.56 -24.66 -21.66
CA ALA A 62 -15.54 -24.21 -22.62
C ALA A 62 -15.68 -22.72 -22.94
N GLN A 63 -16.93 -22.24 -23.08
CA GLN A 63 -17.19 -20.82 -23.29
C GLN A 63 -16.80 -19.97 -22.08
N SER A 64 -17.12 -20.44 -20.87
CA SER A 64 -16.74 -19.77 -19.63
C SER A 64 -15.22 -19.70 -19.47
N LEU A 65 -14.52 -20.79 -19.79
CA LEU A 65 -13.05 -20.85 -19.74
C LEU A 65 -12.41 -19.92 -20.78
N ARG A 66 -12.89 -19.89 -22.03
CA ARG A 66 -12.44 -18.92 -23.05
C ARG A 66 -12.60 -17.49 -22.56
N ASN A 67 -13.74 -17.18 -21.94
CA ASN A 67 -14.01 -15.86 -21.38
C ASN A 67 -13.00 -15.51 -20.27
N CYS A 68 -12.76 -16.40 -19.32
CA CYS A 68 -11.77 -16.21 -18.26
C CYS A 68 -10.37 -15.95 -18.84
N LEU A 69 -9.90 -16.82 -19.72
CA LEU A 69 -8.58 -16.70 -20.33
C LEU A 69 -8.41 -15.43 -21.16
N ARG A 70 -9.49 -14.91 -21.75
CA ARG A 70 -9.49 -13.66 -22.52
C ARG A 70 -9.37 -12.42 -21.62
N TYR A 71 -10.01 -12.42 -20.45
CA TYR A 71 -9.94 -11.32 -19.50
C TYR A 71 -8.58 -11.23 -18.81
N PHE A 72 -7.97 -12.38 -18.48
CA PHE A 72 -6.69 -12.46 -17.79
C PHE A 72 -5.49 -12.66 -18.72
N LEU A 73 -5.65 -12.41 -20.03
CA LEU A 73 -4.61 -12.70 -21.02
C LEU A 73 -3.30 -11.94 -20.70
N PRO A 74 -2.18 -12.66 -20.47
CA PRO A 74 -0.90 -12.03 -20.20
C PRO A 74 -0.43 -11.15 -21.37
N PRO A 75 0.27 -10.04 -21.09
CA PRO A 75 0.96 -9.29 -22.13
C PRO A 75 1.94 -10.19 -22.87
N ASN A 76 1.98 -10.11 -24.20
CA ASN A 76 2.88 -10.90 -25.06
C ASN A 76 2.66 -12.43 -25.03
N PHE A 77 1.51 -12.91 -24.55
CA PHE A 77 1.19 -14.33 -24.66
C PHE A 77 1.10 -14.74 -26.15
N PRO A 78 1.58 -15.93 -26.55
CA PRO A 78 1.65 -16.33 -27.97
C PRO A 78 0.30 -16.40 -28.69
N ILE A 79 -0.78 -16.65 -27.93
CA ILE A 79 -2.15 -16.78 -28.47
C ILE A 79 -2.87 -15.43 -28.30
N SER A 80 -3.37 -14.87 -29.41
CA SER A 80 -4.08 -13.59 -29.36
C SER A 80 -5.49 -13.73 -28.78
N LYS A 81 -6.10 -12.62 -28.36
CA LYS A 81 -7.51 -12.60 -27.90
C LYS A 81 -8.48 -13.14 -28.95
N LYS A 82 -8.21 -12.90 -30.23
CA LYS A 82 -9.08 -13.33 -31.34
C LYS A 82 -8.99 -14.84 -31.53
N ASP A 83 -7.78 -15.38 -31.50
CA ASP A 83 -7.52 -16.82 -31.65
C ASP A 83 -8.12 -17.59 -30.47
N LEU A 84 -7.96 -17.07 -29.25
CA LEU A 84 -8.55 -17.65 -28.05
C LEU A 84 -10.10 -17.66 -28.09
N THR A 85 -10.71 -16.62 -28.66
CA THR A 85 -12.18 -16.53 -28.78
C THR A 85 -12.72 -17.51 -29.81
N SER A 86 -11.93 -17.80 -30.85
CA SER A 86 -12.31 -18.68 -31.97
C SER A 86 -11.90 -20.14 -31.76
N MET A 87 -11.23 -20.44 -30.65
CA MET A 87 -10.68 -21.76 -30.32
C MET A 87 -11.78 -22.78 -30.02
N SER A 88 -11.69 -23.94 -30.67
CA SER A 88 -12.59 -25.06 -30.44
C SER A 88 -12.42 -25.65 -29.02
N SER A 89 -13.43 -26.37 -28.54
CA SER A 89 -13.37 -27.04 -27.23
C SER A 89 -12.20 -28.04 -27.15
N GLN A 90 -11.81 -28.65 -28.27
CA GLN A 90 -10.70 -29.60 -28.32
C GLN A 90 -9.32 -28.94 -28.27
N GLU A 91 -9.14 -27.82 -28.97
CA GLU A 91 -7.93 -27.00 -28.86
C GLU A 91 -7.77 -26.41 -27.46
N LEU A 92 -8.90 -26.06 -26.82
CA LEU A 92 -8.92 -25.53 -25.46
C LEU A 92 -8.43 -26.56 -24.42
N VAL A 93 -8.66 -27.87 -24.64
CA VAL A 93 -8.12 -28.94 -23.78
C VAL A 93 -6.60 -29.01 -23.88
N ALA A 94 -6.03 -28.75 -25.06
CA ALA A 94 -4.58 -28.70 -25.28
C ALA A 94 -3.97 -27.33 -24.91
N PHE A 95 -4.76 -26.38 -24.42
CA PHE A 95 -4.29 -25.04 -24.09
C PHE A 95 -3.23 -25.11 -22.96
N PRO A 96 -2.08 -24.43 -23.12
CA PRO A 96 -0.97 -24.53 -22.16
C PRO A 96 -1.23 -23.69 -20.89
N LEU A 97 -2.22 -24.10 -20.08
CA LEU A 97 -2.66 -23.39 -18.87
C LEU A 97 -1.51 -23.10 -17.91
N LYS A 98 -0.59 -24.05 -17.74
CA LYS A 98 0.56 -23.89 -16.83
C LYS A 98 1.46 -22.72 -17.24
N GLU A 99 1.81 -22.63 -18.53
CA GLU A 99 2.66 -21.56 -19.04
C GLU A 99 1.91 -20.22 -19.07
N TYR A 100 0.62 -20.26 -19.40
CA TYR A 100 -0.27 -19.09 -19.33
C TYR A 100 -0.26 -18.46 -17.94
N PHE A 101 -0.51 -19.23 -16.88
CA PHE A 101 -0.54 -18.70 -15.52
C PHE A 101 0.85 -18.30 -15.03
N LYS A 102 1.90 -19.01 -15.45
CA LYS A 102 3.28 -18.61 -15.15
C LYS A 102 3.62 -17.23 -15.73
N GLN A 103 3.25 -16.96 -16.99
CA GLN A 103 3.46 -15.65 -17.59
C GLN A 103 2.60 -14.56 -16.94
N TYR A 104 1.36 -14.89 -16.57
CA TYR A 104 0.50 -13.99 -15.80
C TYR A 104 1.12 -13.61 -14.46
N GLU A 105 1.60 -14.60 -13.71
CA GLU A 105 2.26 -14.41 -12.42
C GLU A 105 3.50 -13.53 -12.53
N VAL A 106 4.38 -13.81 -13.50
CA VAL A 106 5.56 -12.98 -13.78
C VAL A 106 5.15 -11.53 -14.11
N GLY A 107 4.07 -11.35 -14.89
CA GLY A 107 3.53 -10.03 -15.20
C GLY A 107 3.07 -9.27 -13.95
N LEU A 108 2.37 -9.93 -13.03
CA LEU A 108 1.94 -9.35 -11.76
C LEU A 108 3.11 -9.03 -10.84
N GLN A 109 4.08 -9.94 -10.72
CA GLN A 109 5.30 -9.71 -9.93
C GLN A 109 6.06 -8.50 -10.45
N ASN A 110 6.24 -8.39 -11.77
CA ASN A 110 6.89 -7.23 -12.39
C ASN A 110 6.13 -5.93 -12.12
N LEU A 111 4.80 -5.96 -12.17
CA LEU A 111 3.98 -4.80 -11.85
C LEU A 111 4.19 -4.37 -10.39
N CYS A 112 4.08 -5.29 -9.44
CA CYS A 112 4.34 -5.03 -8.02
C CYS A 112 5.74 -4.48 -7.79
N ASN A 113 6.76 -5.12 -8.36
CA ASN A 113 8.16 -4.70 -8.25
C ASN A 113 8.37 -3.30 -8.82
N SER A 114 7.70 -2.94 -9.92
CA SER A 114 7.81 -1.60 -10.51
C SER A 114 7.26 -0.50 -9.59
N TYR A 115 6.12 -0.74 -8.94
CA TYR A 115 5.54 0.18 -7.98
C TYR A 115 6.39 0.28 -6.72
N GLN A 116 6.88 -0.86 -6.21
CA GLN A 116 7.75 -0.89 -5.04
C GLN A 116 9.05 -0.14 -5.30
N THR A 117 9.73 -0.41 -6.43
CA THR A 117 10.96 0.30 -6.83
C THR A 117 10.70 1.79 -6.92
N ARG A 118 9.62 2.20 -7.58
CA ARG A 118 9.26 3.62 -7.70
C ARG A 118 8.93 4.27 -6.36
N ALA A 119 8.29 3.56 -5.44
CA ALA A 119 8.01 4.05 -4.09
C ALA A 119 9.33 4.20 -3.31
N SER A 120 10.18 3.18 -3.32
CA SER A 120 11.49 3.20 -2.66
C SER A 120 12.39 4.33 -3.18
N SER A 121 12.46 4.53 -4.50
CA SER A 121 13.24 5.64 -5.07
C SER A 121 12.70 7.01 -4.65
N GLN A 122 11.39 7.16 -4.49
CA GLN A 122 10.80 8.41 -3.99
C GLN A 122 11.11 8.64 -2.51
N ILE A 123 11.06 7.59 -1.70
CA ILE A 123 11.45 7.64 -0.28
C ILE A 123 12.90 8.07 -0.17
N GLN A 124 13.81 7.40 -0.88
CA GLN A 124 15.24 7.72 -0.88
C GLN A 124 15.48 9.18 -1.30
N ALA A 125 14.85 9.64 -2.37
CA ALA A 125 14.99 11.03 -2.82
C ALA A 125 14.42 12.05 -1.82
N CYS A 126 13.42 11.66 -1.01
CA CYS A 126 12.89 12.49 0.06
C CYS A 126 13.87 12.55 1.25
N GLU A 127 14.37 11.39 1.67
CA GLU A 127 15.35 11.25 2.76
C GLU A 127 16.62 12.06 2.45
N GLU A 128 17.15 11.97 1.23
CA GLU A 128 18.30 12.76 0.81
C GLU A 128 18.03 14.28 0.89
N LYS A 129 16.82 14.73 0.49
CA LYS A 129 16.44 16.14 0.61
C LYS A 129 16.32 16.59 2.06
N VAL A 130 15.70 15.77 2.90
CA VAL A 130 15.57 16.03 4.34
C VAL A 130 16.96 16.16 4.97
N HIS A 131 17.86 15.22 4.69
CA HIS A 131 19.23 15.26 5.17
C HIS A 131 19.96 16.56 4.77
N VAL A 132 19.84 16.98 3.50
CA VAL A 132 20.45 18.24 3.03
C VAL A 132 19.86 19.46 3.75
N LEU A 133 18.54 19.48 3.99
CA LEU A 133 17.89 20.58 4.71
C LEU A 133 18.30 20.61 6.19
N GLU A 134 18.36 19.46 6.85
CA GLU A 134 18.83 19.34 8.23
C GLU A 134 20.27 19.84 8.38
N GLN A 135 21.15 19.51 7.43
CA GLN A 135 22.52 20.02 7.42
C GLN A 135 22.55 21.55 7.29
N LYS A 136 21.77 22.12 6.36
CA LYS A 136 21.68 23.59 6.20
C LYS A 136 21.15 24.28 7.45
N VAL A 137 20.15 23.70 8.11
CA VAL A 137 19.62 24.21 9.38
C VAL A 137 20.70 24.19 10.47
N ARG A 138 21.47 23.11 10.56
CA ARG A 138 22.59 23.00 11.50
C ARG A 138 23.63 24.09 11.27
N GLU A 139 24.09 24.26 10.03
CA GLU A 139 25.09 25.28 9.68
C GLU A 139 24.60 26.70 9.95
N ALA A 140 23.32 26.98 9.67
CA ALA A 140 22.71 28.28 9.96
C ALA A 140 22.64 28.55 11.48
N ASN A 141 22.26 27.54 12.26
CA ASN A 141 22.26 27.63 13.72
C ASN A 141 23.67 27.87 14.28
N GLU A 142 24.70 27.19 13.78
CA GLU A 142 26.08 27.41 14.20
C GLU A 142 26.55 28.84 13.91
N LYS A 143 26.24 29.38 12.72
CA LYS A 143 26.55 30.77 12.37
C LYS A 143 25.83 31.76 13.28
N LEU A 144 24.56 31.52 13.59
CA LEU A 144 23.78 32.35 14.50
C LEU A 144 24.36 32.34 15.92
N GLN A 145 24.78 31.17 16.42
CA GLN A 145 25.43 31.07 17.72
C GLN A 145 26.76 31.85 17.75
N LYS A 146 27.61 31.70 16.73
CA LYS A 146 28.84 32.48 16.62
C LYS A 146 28.59 33.98 16.59
N LEU A 147 27.57 34.42 15.84
CA LEU A 147 27.20 35.84 15.79
C LEU A 147 26.75 36.35 17.16
N ARG A 148 25.93 35.58 17.88
CA ARG A 148 25.52 35.91 19.26
C ARG A 148 26.73 36.01 20.19
N THR A 149 27.63 35.04 20.15
CA THR A 149 28.88 35.08 20.94
C THR A 149 29.72 36.32 20.61
N ASN A 150 29.89 36.64 19.33
CA ASN A 150 30.65 37.81 18.91
C ASN A 150 30.00 39.12 19.38
N ILE A 151 28.68 39.25 19.29
CA ILE A 151 27.96 40.43 19.80
C ILE A 151 28.20 40.58 21.30
N VAL A 152 28.07 39.49 22.08
CA VAL A 152 28.32 39.53 23.53
C VAL A 152 29.77 39.94 23.83
N ALA A 153 30.75 39.37 23.12
CA ALA A 153 32.16 39.72 23.31
C ALA A 153 32.46 41.19 22.97
N LEU A 154 31.87 41.72 21.90
CA LEU A 154 32.00 43.13 21.53
C LEU A 154 31.35 44.04 22.57
N LEU A 155 30.16 43.68 23.07
CA LEU A 155 29.49 44.45 24.12
C LEU A 155 30.29 44.45 25.43
N GLN A 156 30.89 43.32 25.81
CA GLN A 156 31.78 43.23 26.98
C GLN A 156 33.00 44.12 26.82
N LYS A 157 33.65 44.08 25.64
CA LYS A 157 34.82 44.92 25.38
C LYS A 157 34.49 46.43 25.39
N VAL A 158 33.37 46.83 24.78
CA VAL A 158 32.92 48.22 24.83
C VAL A 158 32.61 48.66 26.27
N GLN A 159 32.05 47.76 27.09
CA GLN A 159 31.83 48.05 28.50
C GLN A 159 33.15 48.23 29.25
N GLU A 160 34.14 47.35 29.05
CA GLU A 160 35.50 47.48 29.64
C GLU A 160 36.17 48.81 29.26
N ASP A 161 36.03 49.27 28.01
CA ASP A 161 36.61 50.54 27.54
C ASP A 161 35.93 51.78 28.16
N ILE A 162 34.76 51.63 28.80
CA ILE A 162 33.94 52.72 29.36
C ILE A 162 33.75 52.54 30.89
N ASP A 163 34.26 51.46 31.48
CA ASP A 163 34.07 51.13 32.89
C ASP A 163 35.07 51.87 33.78
N PHE A 164 34.70 53.08 34.20
CA PHE A 164 35.44 53.84 35.21
C PHE A 164 35.11 53.28 36.60
N ASN A 165 36.12 52.70 37.27
CA ASN A 165 35.94 52.04 38.55
C ASN A 165 35.93 53.02 39.75
N SER A 166 36.30 54.29 39.52
CA SER A 166 36.23 55.38 40.50
C SER A 166 36.13 56.75 39.84
N ASP A 167 35.57 57.74 40.53
CA ASP A 167 35.41 59.13 40.05
C ASP A 167 36.77 59.75 39.65
N ASP A 168 37.84 59.43 40.39
CA ASP A 168 39.22 59.87 40.07
C ASP A 168 39.74 59.33 38.72
N GLU A 169 39.26 58.17 38.26
CA GLU A 169 39.66 57.56 36.98
C GLU A 169 38.90 58.22 35.82
N LEU A 170 37.63 58.55 36.06
CA LEU A 170 36.79 59.31 35.14
C LEU A 170 37.33 60.74 34.93
N ASP A 171 37.70 61.42 36.02
CA ASP A 171 38.27 62.78 35.97
C ASP A 171 39.62 62.81 35.24
N ALA A 172 40.49 61.82 35.48
CA ALA A 172 41.77 61.69 34.78
C ALA A 172 41.59 61.46 33.25
N TYR A 173 40.57 60.70 32.86
CA TYR A 173 40.23 60.48 31.45
C TYR A 173 39.69 61.74 30.76
N ILE A 174 38.86 62.52 31.47
CA ILE A 174 38.38 63.83 31.01
C ILE A 174 39.55 64.80 30.82
N GLU A 175 40.50 64.82 31.76
CA GLU A 175 41.69 65.67 31.68
C GLU A 175 42.62 65.27 30.52
N ASP A 176 42.83 63.97 30.25
CA ASP A 176 43.60 63.50 29.07
C ASP A 176 42.94 63.91 27.75
N LEU A 177 41.61 63.79 27.65
CA LEU A 177 40.87 64.20 26.46
C LEU A 177 40.95 65.71 26.18
N ILE A 178 40.93 66.53 27.24
CA ILE A 178 41.05 67.99 27.14
C ILE A 178 42.49 68.39 26.76
N THR A 179 43.50 67.69 27.28
CA THR A 179 44.92 68.03 27.07
C THR A 179 45.51 67.50 25.77
N ARG A 180 44.98 66.41 25.20
CA ARG A 180 45.34 65.91 23.86
C ARG A 180 44.61 66.63 22.71
N GLY A 181 43.66 67.50 23.02
CA GLY A 181 42.81 68.20 22.05
C GLY A 181 43.41 69.47 21.44
N ASP A 182 44.67 69.80 21.74
CA ASP A 182 45.39 71.00 21.25
C ASP A 182 46.70 70.62 20.52
#